data_AF-A0A6C0EML6-F1
#
_entry.id   AF-A0A6C0EML6-F1
#
_cell.length_a   1.000
_cell.length_b   1.000
_cell.length_c   1.000
_cell.angle_alpha   90.00
_cell.angle_beta   90.00
_cell.angle_gamma   90.00
#
_symmetry.space_group_name_H-M   'P 1'
#
loop_
_entity.id
_entity.type
_entity.pdbx_description
1 polymer ?
#
loop_
_entity_poly.entity_id
_entity_poly.type
_entity_poly.pdbx_seq_one_letter_code
_entity_poly.pdbx_strand_id
1 'polypeptide(L)'
;MAHYGETINDGYDPTREGLYQAFTQYFANPTMKKLKDVNGYSMYIAKTDSQLGIEFRYIIVFIPQDEALVGSAEKMDKLRWVSLQTRMLREEHRLPIHAYYPERLPILDKKIILTYKDDRQYKYNVTDLPLTVTLLPVGSTKGAEYVSTGNLVSALETYQTIVSLL
;
A
#
# COMPACT_ATOMS: atom_id res chain seq x y z
N MET A 1 -36.61 27.42 -3.63
CA MET A 1 -35.28 27.94 -3.99
C MET A 1 -34.36 26.73 -4.14
N ALA A 2 -33.96 26.41 -5.37
CA ALA A 2 -33.15 25.24 -5.66
C ALA A 2 -31.68 25.54 -5.32
N HIS A 3 -31.11 24.81 -4.38
CA HIS A 3 -29.67 24.81 -4.13
C HIS A 3 -29.00 23.99 -5.24
N TYR A 4 -28.45 24.70 -6.23
CA TYR A 4 -27.63 24.14 -7.29
C TYR A 4 -26.20 23.93 -6.79
N GLY A 5 -25.70 22.71 -7.01
CA GLY A 5 -24.31 22.43 -7.36
C GLY A 5 -23.28 22.58 -6.25
N GLU A 6 -23.16 21.58 -5.37
CA GLU A 6 -21.82 21.24 -4.88
C GLU A 6 -21.02 20.75 -6.09
N THR A 7 -20.05 21.56 -6.53
CA THR A 7 -19.03 21.12 -7.47
C THR A 7 -18.31 19.93 -6.85
N ILE A 8 -18.53 18.74 -7.40
CA ILE A 8 -17.72 17.55 -7.17
C ILE A 8 -16.32 17.90 -7.69
N ASN A 9 -15.52 18.52 -6.83
CA ASN A 9 -14.11 18.77 -7.10
C ASN A 9 -13.34 17.50 -6.76
N ASP A 10 -13.67 16.40 -7.45
CA ASP A 10 -12.77 15.26 -7.62
C ASP A 10 -11.68 15.68 -8.62
N GLY A 11 -10.95 16.73 -8.23
CA GLY A 11 -9.92 17.36 -9.02
C GLY A 11 -8.87 16.34 -9.37
N TYR A 12 -8.72 16.08 -10.67
CA TYR A 12 -7.64 15.29 -11.22
C TYR A 12 -6.30 15.77 -10.64
N ASP A 13 -5.66 14.93 -9.83
CA ASP A 13 -4.32 15.16 -9.31
C ASP A 13 -3.32 14.32 -10.11
N PRO A 14 -2.59 14.93 -11.07
CA PRO A 14 -1.62 14.20 -11.89
C PRO A 14 -0.53 13.52 -11.06
N THR A 15 -0.23 14.04 -9.87
CA THR A 15 0.76 13.46 -8.97
C THR A 15 0.27 12.14 -8.40
N ARG A 16 -1.00 12.09 -7.98
CA ARG A 16 -1.63 10.84 -7.48
C ARG A 16 -1.75 9.80 -8.58
N GLU A 17 -2.11 10.18 -9.80
CA GLU A 17 -2.16 9.24 -10.93
C GLU A 17 -0.77 8.66 -11.26
N GLY A 18 0.28 9.49 -11.22
CA GLY A 18 1.67 9.02 -11.35
C GLY A 18 2.06 8.01 -10.27
N LEU A 19 1.63 8.22 -9.03
CA LEU A 19 1.83 7.27 -7.94
C LEU A 19 1.07 5.96 -8.18
N TYR A 20 -0.22 6.02 -8.55
CA TYR A 20 -0.99 4.81 -8.84
C TYR A 20 -0.34 3.97 -9.94
N GLN A 21 0.10 4.61 -11.02
CA GLN A 21 0.80 3.93 -12.11
C GLN A 21 2.11 3.31 -11.64
N ALA A 22 2.91 4.03 -10.85
CA ALA A 22 4.19 3.54 -10.37
C ALA A 22 4.04 2.31 -9.45
N PHE A 23 3.11 2.37 -8.49
CA PHE A 23 2.86 1.23 -7.59
C PHE A 23 2.26 0.04 -8.34
N THR A 24 1.35 0.30 -9.29
CA THR A 24 0.80 -0.73 -10.17
C THR A 24 1.90 -1.39 -10.99
N GLN A 25 2.80 -0.61 -11.61
CA GLN A 25 3.90 -1.13 -12.41
C GLN A 25 4.87 -1.93 -11.54
N TYR A 26 5.27 -1.39 -10.38
CA TYR A 26 6.19 -2.03 -9.47
C TYR A 26 5.72 -3.42 -9.03
N PHE A 27 4.42 -3.55 -8.73
CA PHE A 27 3.82 -4.82 -8.36
C PHE A 27 3.31 -5.62 -9.55
N ALA A 28 3.60 -5.25 -10.81
CA ALA A 28 3.13 -5.94 -12.01
C ALA A 28 1.61 -6.13 -12.09
N ASN A 29 0.84 -5.10 -11.70
CA ASN A 29 -0.62 -5.00 -11.76
C ASN A 29 -1.36 -6.28 -11.26
N PRO A 30 -1.24 -6.60 -9.97
CA PRO A 30 -1.83 -7.81 -9.41
C PRO A 30 -3.35 -7.81 -9.57
N THR A 31 -3.91 -9.01 -9.70
CA THR A 31 -5.35 -9.20 -9.52
C THR A 31 -5.64 -9.27 -8.03
N MET A 32 -6.40 -8.31 -7.53
CA MET A 32 -6.71 -8.13 -6.12
C MET A 32 -8.10 -8.67 -5.82
N LYS A 33 -8.29 -9.40 -4.73
CA LYS A 33 -9.59 -9.91 -4.31
C LYS A 33 -10.16 -9.07 -3.17
N LYS A 34 -11.41 -8.65 -3.26
CA LYS A 34 -12.11 -7.97 -2.15
C LYS A 34 -12.27 -8.95 -0.99
N LEU A 35 -11.73 -8.63 0.18
CA LEU A 35 -11.80 -9.50 1.35
C LEU A 35 -12.96 -9.12 2.28
N LYS A 36 -13.15 -7.83 2.53
CA LYS A 36 -14.22 -7.30 3.40
C LYS A 36 -14.32 -5.78 3.28
N ASP A 37 -15.41 -5.25 3.82
CA ASP A 37 -15.59 -3.83 4.09
C ASP A 37 -15.34 -3.55 5.58
N VAL A 38 -14.64 -2.45 5.88
CA VAL A 38 -14.32 -2.05 7.25
C VAL A 38 -14.22 -0.53 7.35
N ASN A 39 -14.93 0.06 8.30
CA ASN A 39 -14.87 1.50 8.62
C ASN A 39 -15.05 2.43 7.42
N GLY A 40 -15.94 2.09 6.47
CA GLY A 40 -16.17 2.88 5.27
C GLY A 40 -15.14 2.70 4.15
N TYR A 41 -14.31 1.64 4.23
CA TYR A 41 -13.35 1.28 3.19
C TYR A 41 -13.54 -0.17 2.72
N SER A 42 -13.35 -0.41 1.43
CA SER A 42 -13.23 -1.76 0.89
C SER A 42 -11.76 -2.20 0.93
N MET A 43 -11.52 -3.39 1.48
CA MET A 43 -10.18 -3.97 1.59
C MET A 43 -9.97 -5.03 0.51
N TYR A 44 -8.96 -4.82 -0.32
CA TYR A 44 -8.56 -5.71 -1.40
C TYR A 44 -7.17 -6.29 -1.12
N ILE A 45 -6.95 -7.55 -1.48
CA ILE A 45 -5.72 -8.28 -1.15
C ILE A 45 -5.22 -9.14 -2.32
N ALA A 46 -3.91 -9.20 -2.49
CA ALA A 46 -3.22 -10.16 -3.35
C ALA A 46 -2.09 -10.85 -2.59
N LYS A 47 -1.91 -12.15 -2.84
CA LYS A 47 -0.83 -12.97 -2.27
C LYS A 47 0.39 -12.90 -3.18
N THR A 48 1.57 -12.64 -2.64
CA THR A 48 2.84 -12.67 -3.39
C THR A 48 3.71 -13.86 -2.96
N ASP A 49 4.71 -14.17 -3.76
CA ASP A 49 5.65 -15.26 -3.47
C ASP A 49 6.45 -14.98 -2.19
N SER A 50 6.59 -16.02 -1.34
CA SER A 50 7.38 -15.99 -0.11
C SER A 50 8.39 -17.14 -0.12
N GLN A 51 9.68 -16.83 -0.05
CA GLN A 51 10.77 -17.81 -0.18
C GLN A 51 10.80 -18.90 0.93
N LEU A 52 10.28 -18.61 2.13
CA LEU A 52 10.50 -19.46 3.31
C LEU A 52 9.24 -20.16 3.84
N GLY A 53 8.06 -19.99 3.22
CA GLY A 53 6.83 -20.74 3.52
C GLY A 53 6.24 -20.62 4.94
N ILE A 54 6.92 -19.98 5.90
CA ILE A 54 6.47 -19.81 7.28
C ILE A 54 5.50 -18.62 7.41
N GLU A 55 5.69 -17.59 6.59
CA GLU A 55 4.84 -16.40 6.57
C GLU A 55 4.44 -16.10 5.12
N PHE A 56 3.19 -15.71 4.92
CA PHE A 56 2.65 -15.36 3.62
C PHE A 56 2.74 -13.85 3.40
N ARG A 57 3.20 -13.48 2.21
CA ARG A 57 3.35 -12.09 1.81
C ARG A 57 2.11 -11.61 1.08
N TYR A 58 1.64 -10.44 1.47
CA TYR A 58 0.43 -9.83 0.93
C TYR A 58 0.66 -8.37 0.55
N ILE A 59 0.06 -8.00 -0.57
CA ILE A 59 -0.23 -6.61 -0.91
C ILE A 59 -1.69 -6.37 -0.56
N ILE A 60 -1.96 -5.35 0.23
CA ILE A 60 -3.30 -4.99 0.69
C ILE A 60 -3.55 -3.55 0.28
N VAL A 61 -4.72 -3.26 -0.28
CA VAL A 61 -5.13 -1.89 -0.57
C VAL A 61 -6.48 -1.58 0.05
N PHE A 62 -6.63 -0.36 0.52
CA PHE A 62 -7.88 0.20 1.03
C PHE A 62 -8.34 1.28 0.07
N ILE A 63 -9.54 1.12 -0.45
CA ILE A 63 -10.24 2.12 -1.27
C ILE A 63 -11.47 2.62 -0.50
N PRO A 64 -12.01 3.82 -0.81
CA PRO A 64 -13.34 4.19 -0.32
C PRO A 64 -14.34 3.06 -0.62
N GLN A 65 -15.25 2.78 0.33
CA GLN A 65 -16.15 1.65 0.20
C GLN A 65 -16.89 1.66 -1.14
N ASP A 66 -16.84 0.53 -1.83
CA ASP A 66 -17.45 0.27 -3.12
C ASP A 66 -18.57 -0.77 -3.02
N GLU A 67 -19.33 -0.92 -4.11
CA GLU A 67 -20.47 -1.85 -4.17
C GLU A 67 -20.08 -3.27 -4.62
N ALA A 68 -18.81 -3.51 -4.91
CA ALA A 68 -18.34 -4.82 -5.32
C ALA A 68 -18.58 -5.86 -4.21
N LEU A 69 -18.99 -7.07 -4.57
CA LEU A 69 -19.25 -8.13 -3.60
C LEU A 69 -17.93 -8.64 -2.98
N VAL A 70 -17.98 -9.03 -1.71
CA VAL A 70 -16.85 -9.73 -1.09
C VAL A 70 -16.50 -10.97 -1.90
N GLY A 71 -15.21 -11.12 -2.20
CA GLY A 71 -14.67 -12.17 -3.04
C GLY A 71 -14.60 -11.84 -4.53
N SER A 72 -15.11 -10.68 -4.97
CA SER A 72 -14.87 -10.15 -6.31
C SER A 72 -13.36 -9.94 -6.54
N ALA A 73 -12.96 -9.95 -7.81
CA ALA A 73 -11.58 -9.71 -8.22
C ALA A 73 -11.52 -8.50 -9.14
N GLU A 74 -10.52 -7.65 -8.95
CA GLU A 74 -10.29 -6.46 -9.75
C GLU A 74 -8.78 -6.22 -9.92
N LYS A 75 -8.38 -5.59 -11.03
CA LYS A 75 -6.98 -5.20 -11.24
C LYS A 75 -6.59 -4.01 -10.38
N MET A 76 -5.36 -4.02 -9.87
CA MET A 76 -4.84 -2.95 -9.01
C MET A 76 -4.89 -1.57 -9.69
N ASP A 77 -4.69 -1.50 -11.00
CA ASP A 77 -4.80 -0.25 -11.77
C ASP A 77 -6.20 0.40 -11.77
N LYS A 78 -7.25 -0.37 -11.46
CA LYS A 78 -8.63 0.11 -11.29
C LYS A 78 -8.93 0.55 -9.87
N LEU A 79 -8.08 0.20 -8.90
CA LEU A 79 -8.31 0.50 -7.49
C LEU A 79 -7.64 1.82 -7.11
N ARG A 80 -8.45 2.87 -6.93
CA ARG A 80 -8.01 4.18 -6.44
C ARG A 80 -7.85 4.16 -4.92
N TRP A 81 -6.72 3.60 -4.47
CA TRP A 81 -6.45 3.34 -3.06
C TRP A 81 -6.04 4.61 -2.30
N VAL A 82 -6.53 4.72 -1.06
CA VAL A 82 -6.08 5.75 -0.10
C VAL A 82 -4.92 5.24 0.76
N SER A 83 -4.84 3.92 0.93
CA SER A 83 -3.75 3.26 1.64
C SER A 83 -3.37 1.95 0.97
N LEU A 84 -2.07 1.73 0.84
CA LEU A 84 -1.46 0.49 0.38
C LEU A 84 -0.60 -0.09 1.50
N GLN A 85 -0.64 -1.40 1.71
CA GLN A 85 0.19 -2.07 2.70
C GLN A 85 0.89 -3.27 2.10
N THR A 86 2.13 -3.49 2.52
CA THR A 86 2.82 -4.78 2.35
C THR A 86 2.92 -5.44 3.72
N ARG A 87 2.46 -6.70 3.81
CA ARG A 87 2.33 -7.44 5.07
C ARG A 87 2.85 -8.86 4.98
N MET A 88 3.56 -9.31 6.00
CA MET A 88 3.74 -10.72 6.32
C MET A 88 2.68 -11.14 7.33
N LEU A 89 1.85 -12.12 6.95
CA LEU A 89 0.82 -12.69 7.82
C LEU A 89 1.06 -14.19 7.96
N ARG A 90 0.73 -14.74 9.13
CA ARG A 90 0.78 -16.20 9.37
C ARG A 90 -0.46 -16.92 8.87
N GLU A 91 -1.58 -16.20 8.75
CA GLU A 91 -2.82 -16.73 8.21
C GLU A 91 -2.72 -16.84 6.70
N GLU A 92 -3.08 -18.01 6.16
CA GLU A 92 -3.16 -18.22 4.72
C GLU A 92 -4.55 -17.86 4.20
N HIS A 93 -4.61 -16.88 3.30
CA HIS A 93 -5.75 -16.67 2.42
C HIS A 93 -5.61 -17.49 1.13
N ARG A 94 -6.68 -18.20 0.75
CA ARG A 94 -6.77 -18.96 -0.51
C ARG A 94 -6.86 -18.02 -1.72
N LEU A 95 -5.70 -17.58 -2.18
CA LEU A 95 -5.52 -16.67 -3.31
C LEU A 95 -4.44 -17.23 -4.25
N PRO A 96 -4.56 -17.02 -5.58
CA PRO A 96 -3.47 -17.34 -6.50
C PRO A 96 -2.22 -16.51 -6.14
N ILE A 97 -1.05 -17.12 -6.29
CA ILE A 97 0.22 -16.44 -6.07
C ILE A 97 0.46 -15.48 -7.24
N HIS A 98 0.69 -14.22 -6.91
CA HIS A 98 1.10 -13.19 -7.84
C HIS A 98 2.62 -13.03 -7.80
N ALA A 99 3.27 -13.37 -8.91
CA ALA A 99 4.71 -13.14 -9.08
C ALA A 99 4.95 -11.74 -9.64
N TYR A 100 5.92 -11.03 -9.06
CA TYR A 100 6.44 -9.79 -9.61
C TYR A 100 7.95 -9.74 -9.37
N TYR A 101 8.64 -8.95 -10.20
CA TYR A 101 10.06 -8.66 -10.05
C TYR A 101 10.19 -7.19 -9.70
N PRO A 102 10.81 -6.84 -8.56
CA PRO A 102 11.02 -5.43 -8.19
C PRO A 102 11.75 -4.67 -9.31
N GLU A 103 11.04 -3.76 -9.97
CA GLU A 103 11.61 -2.86 -10.95
C GLU A 103 12.09 -1.57 -10.28
N ARG A 104 13.21 -1.02 -10.77
CA ARG A 104 13.66 0.31 -10.34
C ARG A 104 12.86 1.38 -11.07
N LEU A 105 11.93 1.99 -10.34
CA LEU A 105 11.16 3.12 -10.82
C LEU A 105 11.66 4.40 -10.13
N PRO A 106 12.09 5.44 -10.86
CA PRO A 106 12.65 6.66 -10.27
C PRO A 106 11.78 7.32 -9.20
N ILE A 107 10.46 7.23 -9.34
CA ILE A 107 9.49 7.74 -8.36
C ILE A 107 9.47 6.93 -7.06
N LEU A 108 9.78 5.63 -7.11
CA LEU A 108 9.92 4.76 -5.93
C LEU A 108 11.35 4.75 -5.35
N ASP A 109 12.33 5.28 -6.09
CA ASP A 109 13.68 5.52 -5.56
C ASP A 109 13.77 6.80 -4.72
N LYS A 110 12.66 7.55 -4.58
CA LYS A 110 12.59 8.75 -3.76
C LYS A 110 12.95 8.47 -2.29
N LYS A 111 13.73 9.38 -1.73
CA LYS A 111 14.25 9.29 -0.36
C LYS A 111 13.11 9.44 0.65
N ILE A 112 13.09 8.54 1.62
CA ILE A 112 12.24 8.64 2.81
C ILE A 112 13.07 9.13 4.01
N ILE A 113 12.47 9.99 4.85
CA ILE A 113 13.13 10.62 6.00
C ILE A 113 12.22 10.42 7.21
N LEU A 114 12.76 9.83 8.29
CA LEU A 114 12.03 9.59 9.53
C LEU A 114 11.59 10.92 10.14
N THR A 115 10.29 11.05 10.40
CA THR A 115 9.70 12.24 11.04
C THR A 115 9.16 11.96 12.42
N TYR A 116 8.76 10.72 12.68
CA TYR A 116 8.23 10.31 13.98
C TYR A 116 8.49 8.83 14.25
N LYS A 117 8.74 8.48 15.51
CA LYS A 117 8.97 7.10 15.95
C LYS A 117 8.37 6.90 17.33
N ASP A 118 7.74 5.75 17.52
CA ASP A 118 7.40 5.18 18.83
C ASP A 118 7.60 3.65 18.80
N ASP A 119 7.22 2.97 19.88
CA ASP A 119 7.35 1.51 20.02
C ASP A 119 6.50 0.70 19.03
N ARG A 120 5.53 1.33 18.37
CA ARG A 120 4.54 0.70 17.48
C ARG A 120 4.75 1.06 16.02
N GLN A 121 5.43 2.16 15.71
CA GLN A 121 5.56 2.62 14.34
C GLN A 121 6.73 3.59 14.13
N TYR A 122 7.22 3.60 12.89
CA TYR A 122 8.19 4.56 12.38
C TYR A 122 7.55 5.25 11.17
N LYS A 123 7.28 6.55 11.29
CA LYS A 123 6.67 7.36 10.23
C LYS A 123 7.74 8.15 9.51
N TYR A 124 7.65 8.11 8.19
CA TYR A 124 8.57 8.75 7.28
C TYR A 124 7.80 9.67 6.34
N ASN A 125 8.38 10.84 6.09
CA ASN A 125 8.00 11.69 4.97
C ASN A 125 8.79 11.28 3.73
N VAL A 126 8.19 11.47 2.56
CA VAL A 126 8.82 11.12 1.28
C VAL A 126 9.10 12.37 0.49
N THR A 127 10.35 12.49 0.04
CA THR A 127 10.83 13.70 -0.61
C THR A 127 10.10 13.90 -1.94
N ASP A 128 9.49 15.07 -2.12
CA ASP A 128 8.75 15.50 -3.32
C ASP A 128 7.51 14.66 -3.67
N LEU A 129 6.94 13.91 -2.73
CA LEU A 129 5.72 13.12 -2.98
C LEU A 129 4.65 13.36 -1.92
N PRO A 130 3.36 13.47 -2.29
CA PRO A 130 2.24 13.66 -1.37
C PRO A 130 1.82 12.34 -0.72
N LEU A 131 2.76 11.66 -0.06
CA LEU A 131 2.51 10.43 0.66
C LEU A 131 3.36 10.31 1.91
N THR A 132 2.89 9.50 2.84
CA THR A 132 3.63 9.10 4.04
C THR A 132 3.85 7.61 4.05
N VAL A 133 4.96 7.20 4.66
CA VAL A 133 5.30 5.79 4.85
C VAL A 133 5.36 5.50 6.34
N THR A 134 4.71 4.42 6.76
CA THR A 134 4.76 3.93 8.14
C THR A 134 5.28 2.51 8.15
N LEU A 135 6.42 2.27 8.80
CA LEU A 135 6.97 0.93 9.04
C LEU A 135 6.50 0.44 10.41
N LEU A 136 6.05 -0.82 10.48
CA LEU A 136 5.67 -1.47 11.72
C LEU A 136 6.81 -2.38 12.22
N PRO A 137 7.30 -2.21 13.47
CA PRO A 137 8.31 -3.08 14.04
C PRO A 137 7.75 -4.50 14.26
N VAL A 138 8.59 -5.52 13.99
CA VAL A 138 8.27 -6.94 14.23
C VAL A 138 8.85 -7.36 15.58
N GLY A 139 8.16 -8.22 16.33
CA GLY A 139 8.41 -8.49 17.76
C GLY A 139 9.85 -8.82 18.20
N SER A 140 10.75 -9.25 17.30
CA SER A 140 12.17 -9.50 17.59
C SER A 140 13.11 -8.31 17.29
N THR A 141 12.66 -7.26 16.61
CA THR A 141 13.44 -6.04 16.34
C THR A 141 13.23 -4.95 17.40
N LYS A 142 12.78 -5.31 18.61
CA LYS A 142 12.73 -4.41 19.79
C LYS A 142 14.10 -3.81 20.21
N GLY A 143 15.16 -4.01 19.42
CA GLY A 143 16.43 -3.30 19.52
C GLY A 143 17.16 -3.07 18.18
N ALA A 144 16.61 -3.52 17.04
CA ALA A 144 17.15 -3.25 15.71
C ALA A 144 16.31 -2.11 15.11
N GLU A 145 16.79 -0.88 15.29
CA GLU A 145 16.05 0.30 14.86
C GLU A 145 16.03 0.39 13.34
N TYR A 146 14.86 0.72 12.76
CA TYR A 146 14.84 1.13 11.36
C TYR A 146 15.72 2.37 11.20
N VAL A 147 16.48 2.39 10.10
CA VAL A 147 17.33 3.51 9.75
C VAL A 147 16.50 4.79 9.58
N SER A 148 17.12 5.94 9.89
CA SER A 148 16.48 7.25 9.79
C SER A 148 16.19 7.69 8.35
N THR A 149 16.86 7.07 7.36
CA THR A 149 16.68 7.37 5.94
C THR A 149 16.74 6.11 5.08
N GLY A 150 16.00 6.09 3.98
CA GLY A 150 16.01 5.01 2.98
C GLY A 150 15.33 5.45 1.68
N ASN A 151 14.75 4.50 0.95
CA ASN A 151 13.87 4.78 -0.20
C ASN A 151 12.55 3.97 -0.12
N LEU A 152 11.56 4.29 -0.95
CA LEU A 152 10.26 3.62 -0.92
C LEU A 152 10.37 2.12 -1.20
N VAL A 153 11.19 1.72 -2.18
CA VAL A 153 11.42 0.31 -2.51
C VAL A 153 11.88 -0.48 -1.28
N SER A 154 12.91 0.02 -0.58
CA SER A 154 13.45 -0.64 0.61
C SER A 154 12.41 -0.75 1.73
N ALA A 155 11.54 0.26 1.88
CA ALA A 155 10.42 0.18 2.82
C ALA A 155 9.42 -0.89 2.39
N LEU A 156 8.94 -0.89 1.14
CA LEU A 156 7.93 -1.85 0.65
C LEU A 156 8.38 -3.31 0.81
N GLU A 157 9.65 -3.58 0.53
CA GLU A 157 10.24 -4.93 0.61
C GLU A 157 10.47 -5.42 2.05
N THR A 158 10.28 -4.58 3.08
CA THR A 158 10.22 -5.06 4.47
C THR A 158 8.95 -5.89 4.76
N TYR A 159 7.93 -5.78 3.90
CA TYR A 159 6.60 -6.36 4.11
C TYR A 159 6.00 -6.05 5.49
N GLN A 160 6.28 -4.86 6.00
CA GLN A 160 5.67 -4.30 7.22
C GLN A 160 5.29 -2.83 7.05
N THR A 161 4.88 -2.47 5.84
CA THR A 161 4.80 -1.08 5.41
C THR A 161 3.36 -0.67 5.16
N ILE A 162 3.03 0.56 5.56
CA ILE A 162 1.81 1.27 5.18
C ILE A 162 2.23 2.50 4.39
N VAL A 163 1.73 2.63 3.18
CA VAL A 163 1.77 3.85 2.38
C VAL A 163 0.39 4.50 2.47
N SER A 164 0.35 5.79 2.81
CA SER A 164 -0.90 6.56 2.87
C SER A 164 -0.75 7.82 2.02
N LEU A 165 -1.70 8.06 1.13
CA LEU A 165 -1.75 9.31 0.36
C LEU A 165 -2.18 10.47 1.27
N LEU A 166 -1.60 11.65 1.03
CA LEU A 166 -1.93 12.91 1.72
C LEU A 166 -2.95 13.72 0.93
#